data_AF-A0A847LN39-F1
#
_entry.id   AF-A0A847LN39-F1
#
_cell.length_a   1.000
_cell.length_b   1.000
_cell.length_c   1.000
_cell.angle_alpha   90.00
_cell.angle_beta   90.00
_cell.angle_gamma   90.00
#
_symmetry.space_group_name_H-M   'P 1'
#
loop_
_entity.id
_entity.type
_entity.pdbx_description
1 polymer ?
#
loop_
_entity_poly.entity_id
_entity_poly.type
_entity_poly.pdbx_seq_one_letter_code
_entity_poly.pdbx_strand_id
1 'polypeptide(L)'
;MCVPAMELNQPLLTRLMEDVGAHFGAYLKRILVASTEYGMFGLPLLDGLHESLPATRCGDCGACCNSVSIFSIEYHRIIRFLLTGQPPDRVRAALRRVLQLDGRLAEVALADGGRENRLRCAFRDDDQRTCLIHQVRPFACRLFGLRRIDGSRDCPHVMELAIDPPPLTDERVEKLQAKMMDISEAHPLADGKPPVAFFPFEFWAFRFALGVPKALEIYREILVPASTPLSGFYRAQVG
;
A
#
# COMPACT_ATOMS: atom_id res chain seq x y z
N MET A 1 -5.84 -27.74 -7.56
CA MET A 1 -6.73 -27.82 -6.38
C MET A 1 -7.16 -26.39 -6.05
N CYS A 2 -8.44 -26.06 -6.17
CA CYS A 2 -8.95 -24.74 -5.80
C CYS A 2 -8.94 -24.63 -4.28
N VAL A 3 -8.10 -23.75 -3.75
CA VAL A 3 -8.01 -23.49 -2.30
C VAL A 3 -9.19 -22.62 -1.89
N PRO A 4 -9.94 -22.93 -0.81
CA PRO A 4 -11.09 -22.13 -0.39
C PRO A 4 -10.68 -20.67 -0.13
N ALA A 5 -11.51 -19.72 -0.54
CA ALA A 5 -11.28 -18.30 -0.30
C ALA A 5 -11.31 -18.01 1.20
N MET A 6 -10.44 -17.11 1.70
CA MET A 6 -10.58 -16.60 3.06
C MET A 6 -11.83 -15.73 3.12
N GLU A 7 -12.73 -16.00 4.06
CA GLU A 7 -13.95 -15.22 4.22
C GLU A 7 -13.67 -13.93 5.01
N LEU A 8 -14.30 -12.85 4.57
CA LEU A 8 -14.20 -11.55 5.21
C LEU A 8 -15.02 -11.54 6.52
N ASN A 9 -14.41 -11.12 7.63
CA ASN A 9 -15.11 -11.02 8.91
C ASN A 9 -16.08 -9.83 8.94
N GLN A 10 -17.29 -10.04 8.43
CA GLN A 10 -18.28 -8.97 8.30
C GLN A 10 -18.70 -8.30 9.62
N PRO A 11 -18.94 -9.04 10.73
CA PRO A 11 -19.25 -8.41 12.01
C PRO A 11 -18.12 -7.51 12.53
N LEU A 12 -16.85 -7.87 12.28
CA LEU A 12 -15.73 -7.01 12.63
C LEU A 12 -15.66 -5.78 11.70
N LEU A 13 -15.84 -5.96 10.39
CA LEU A 13 -15.83 -4.85 9.44
C LEU A 13 -16.90 -3.81 9.76
N THR A 14 -18.15 -4.23 10.00
CA THR A 14 -19.25 -3.32 10.36
C THR A 14 -18.91 -2.51 11.61
N ARG A 15 -18.49 -3.17 12.70
CA ARG A 15 -18.09 -2.49 13.94
C ARG A 15 -16.93 -1.53 13.72
N LEU A 16 -15.95 -1.91 12.89
CA LEU A 16 -14.83 -1.03 12.54
C LEU A 16 -15.31 0.20 11.76
N MET A 17 -16.23 0.07 10.82
CA MET A 17 -16.74 1.22 10.05
C MET A 17 -17.59 2.16 10.91
N GLU A 18 -18.39 1.63 11.83
CA GLU A 18 -19.12 2.42 12.83
C GLU A 18 -18.15 3.21 13.72
N ASP A 19 -17.12 2.54 14.25
CA ASP A 19 -16.09 3.12 15.10
C ASP A 19 -15.27 4.19 14.35
N VAL A 20 -14.86 3.92 13.11
CA VAL A 20 -14.21 4.90 12.23
C VAL A 20 -15.13 6.10 12.00
N GLY A 21 -16.43 5.89 11.77
CA GLY A 21 -17.40 6.97 11.59
C GLY A 21 -17.51 7.88 12.82
N ALA A 22 -17.61 7.28 14.01
CA ALA A 22 -17.74 7.99 15.28
C ALA A 22 -16.44 8.71 15.70
N HIS A 23 -15.27 8.13 15.40
CA HIS A 23 -13.99 8.57 15.95
C HIS A 23 -12.98 9.07 14.91
N PHE A 24 -13.41 9.30 13.66
CA PHE A 24 -12.54 9.68 12.55
C PHE A 24 -11.58 10.84 12.87
N GLY A 25 -12.05 11.89 13.56
CA GLY A 25 -11.21 13.04 13.90
C GLY A 25 -10.02 12.68 14.80
N ALA A 26 -10.23 11.79 15.77
CA ALA A 26 -9.17 11.32 16.65
C ALA A 26 -8.17 10.43 15.91
N TYR A 27 -8.66 9.52 15.05
CA TYR A 27 -7.81 8.66 14.23
C TYR A 27 -6.98 9.45 13.23
N LEU A 28 -7.59 10.42 12.55
CA LEU A 28 -6.90 11.33 11.65
C LEU A 28 -5.74 12.05 12.35
N LYS A 29 -6.00 12.60 13.55
CA LYS A 29 -4.95 13.28 14.34
C LYS A 29 -3.77 12.34 14.62
N ARG A 30 -4.02 11.11 15.09
CA ARG A 30 -2.97 10.12 15.39
C ARG A 30 -2.17 9.72 14.15
N ILE A 31 -2.85 9.45 13.05
CA ILE A 31 -2.26 9.10 11.75
C ILE A 31 -1.29 10.20 11.28
N LEU A 32 -1.70 11.46 11.35
CA LEU A 32 -0.88 12.58 10.90
C LEU A 32 0.31 12.86 11.83
N VAL A 33 0.08 12.85 13.16
CA VAL A 33 1.12 13.14 14.17
C VAL A 33 2.21 12.07 14.19
N ALA A 34 1.88 10.81 13.91
CA ALA A 34 2.86 9.73 13.84
C ALA A 34 4.04 10.04 12.91
N SER A 35 3.81 10.74 11.80
CA SER A 35 4.90 11.13 10.90
C SER A 35 5.73 12.30 11.43
N THR A 36 5.12 13.23 12.17
CA THR A 36 5.87 14.33 12.79
C THR A 36 6.79 13.82 13.91
N GLU A 37 6.35 12.80 14.66
CA GLU A 37 7.12 12.23 15.78
C GLU A 37 8.24 11.29 15.32
N TYR A 38 8.11 10.66 14.15
CA TYR A 38 9.12 9.74 13.61
C TYR A 38 10.49 10.40 13.35
N GLY A 39 10.54 11.73 13.15
CA GLY A 39 11.78 12.45 12.85
C GLY A 39 12.31 12.19 11.42
N MET A 40 13.52 12.65 11.10
CA MET A 40 14.07 12.59 9.73
C MET A 40 14.87 11.31 9.42
N PHE A 41 15.08 10.44 10.41
CA PHE A 41 15.92 9.25 10.24
C PHE A 41 15.36 8.32 9.14
N GLY A 42 16.24 7.75 8.32
CA GLY A 42 15.85 6.82 7.23
C GLY A 42 15.24 7.48 5.98
N LEU A 43 14.61 8.66 6.08
CA LEU A 43 13.95 9.28 4.93
C LEU A 43 14.90 9.73 3.80
N PRO A 44 16.06 10.35 4.07
CA PRO A 44 17.03 10.64 3.01
C PRO A 44 17.54 9.37 2.31
N LEU A 45 17.70 8.27 3.06
CA LEU A 45 18.07 6.98 2.48
C LEU A 45 16.95 6.44 1.60
N LEU A 46 15.69 6.51 2.07
CA LEU A 46 14.51 6.12 1.30
C LEU A 46 14.41 6.91 -0.01
N ASP A 47 14.61 8.23 0.04
CA ASP A 47 14.60 9.08 -1.16
C ASP A 47 15.69 8.66 -2.15
N GLY A 48 16.92 8.41 -1.68
CA GLY A 48 18.00 7.88 -2.53
C GLY A 48 17.68 6.50 -3.14
N LEU A 49 17.00 5.61 -2.40
CA LEU A 49 16.55 4.32 -2.93
C LEU A 49 15.49 4.51 -4.04
N HIS A 50 14.55 5.44 -3.85
CA HIS A 50 13.54 5.77 -4.85
C HIS A 50 14.12 6.44 -6.10
N GLU A 51 15.09 7.33 -5.94
CA GLU A 51 15.78 8.02 -7.03
C GLU A 51 16.68 7.08 -7.84
N SER A 52 17.10 5.97 -7.24
CA SER A 52 17.85 4.92 -7.95
C SER A 52 17.00 4.15 -8.97
N LEU A 53 15.67 4.24 -8.92
CA LEU A 53 14.79 3.62 -9.92
C LEU A 53 14.67 4.52 -11.17
N PRO A 54 14.54 3.93 -12.37
CA PRO A 54 14.27 4.70 -13.58
C PRO A 54 13.03 5.60 -13.40
N ALA A 55 13.15 6.86 -13.81
CA ALA A 55 12.03 7.77 -13.82
C ALA A 55 11.00 7.34 -14.89
N THR A 56 9.72 7.38 -14.54
CA THR A 56 8.63 6.94 -15.43
C THR A 56 7.53 7.98 -15.57
N ARG A 57 6.83 7.96 -16.70
CA ARG A 57 5.53 8.59 -16.90
C ARG A 57 4.44 7.51 -16.83
N CYS A 58 3.42 7.76 -16.01
CA CYS A 58 2.21 6.94 -15.96
C CYS A 58 1.12 7.58 -16.82
N GLY A 59 0.38 6.77 -17.59
CA GLY A 59 -0.78 7.23 -18.37
C GLY A 59 -2.05 7.45 -17.55
N ASP A 60 -1.98 7.33 -16.22
CA ASP A 60 -3.06 7.58 -15.26
C ASP A 60 -4.38 6.84 -15.59
N CYS A 61 -4.30 5.63 -16.14
CA CYS A 61 -5.46 4.82 -16.52
C CYS A 61 -6.20 4.17 -15.34
N GLY A 62 -5.57 4.07 -14.17
CA GLY A 62 -6.15 3.44 -12.98
C GLY A 62 -6.06 1.91 -12.92
N ALA A 63 -5.62 1.24 -13.99
CA ALA A 63 -5.63 -0.23 -14.06
C ALA A 63 -4.82 -0.95 -12.95
N CYS A 64 -3.72 -0.34 -12.50
CA CYS A 64 -2.89 -0.86 -11.41
C CYS A 64 -3.22 -0.26 -10.02
N CYS A 65 -4.24 0.60 -9.91
CA CYS A 65 -4.55 1.33 -8.68
C CYS A 65 -5.36 0.49 -7.70
N ASN A 66 -4.65 -0.31 -6.90
CA ASN A 66 -5.21 -1.09 -5.80
C ASN A 66 -4.76 -0.52 -4.44
N SER A 67 -5.00 -1.24 -3.33
CA SER A 67 -4.44 -0.92 -2.02
C SER A 67 -2.95 -0.64 -2.18
N VAL A 68 -2.52 0.48 -1.61
CA VAL A 68 -1.20 1.00 -1.85
C VAL A 68 -0.22 0.18 -1.01
N SER A 69 0.52 -0.69 -1.69
CA SER A 69 1.60 -1.46 -1.08
C SER A 69 2.79 -0.55 -0.79
N ILE A 70 3.20 -0.50 0.47
CA ILE A 70 4.24 0.34 1.02
C ILE A 70 5.14 -0.46 1.98
N PHE A 71 6.38 -0.03 2.10
CA PHE A 71 7.17 -0.27 3.29
C PHE A 71 6.78 0.75 4.37
N SER A 72 6.96 0.40 5.65
CA SER A 72 6.52 1.27 6.75
C SER A 72 7.15 2.66 6.71
N ILE A 73 8.41 2.77 6.29
CA ILE A 73 9.09 4.07 6.12
C ILE A 73 8.40 4.95 5.05
N GLU A 74 7.82 4.35 4.02
CA GLU A 74 7.11 5.07 2.95
C GLU A 74 5.81 5.68 3.44
N TYR A 75 5.20 5.14 4.51
CA TYR A 75 4.07 5.79 5.17
C TYR A 75 4.41 7.23 5.54
N HIS A 76 5.57 7.44 6.18
CA HIS A 76 5.99 8.76 6.64
C HIS A 76 6.28 9.70 5.47
N ARG A 77 6.90 9.18 4.40
CA ARG A 77 7.12 9.93 3.17
C ARG A 77 5.81 10.40 2.53
N ILE A 78 4.82 9.50 2.43
CA ILE A 78 3.50 9.81 1.88
C ILE A 78 2.75 10.83 2.74
N ILE A 79 2.68 10.61 4.07
CA ILE A 79 1.96 11.51 4.98
C ILE A 79 2.57 12.92 4.96
N ARG A 80 3.90 13.05 4.93
CA ARG A 80 4.56 14.36 4.85
C ARG A 80 4.24 15.09 3.57
N PHE A 81 4.31 14.39 2.43
CA PHE A 81 3.92 14.97 1.16
C PHE A 81 2.47 15.46 1.16
N LEU A 82 1.55 14.68 1.73
CA LEU A 82 0.15 15.09 1.86
C LEU A 82 0.02 16.34 2.73
N LEU A 83 0.71 16.40 3.87
CA LEU A 83 0.66 17.53 4.79
C LEU A 83 1.27 18.81 4.22
N THR A 84 2.32 18.72 3.40
CA THR A 84 3.02 19.89 2.85
C THR A 84 2.53 20.32 1.48
N GLY A 85 1.93 19.40 0.71
CA GLY A 85 1.61 19.60 -0.70
C GLY A 85 0.14 19.56 -1.07
N GLN A 86 -0.78 19.24 -0.14
CA GLN A 86 -2.20 19.09 -0.43
C GLN A 86 -3.10 19.95 0.47
N PRO A 87 -4.25 20.46 -0.04
CA PRO A 87 -5.25 21.12 0.78
C PRO A 87 -5.76 20.22 1.92
N PRO A 88 -5.98 20.74 3.15
CA PRO A 88 -6.41 19.95 4.30
C PRO A 88 -7.65 19.09 4.05
N ASP A 89 -8.65 19.61 3.33
CA ASP A 89 -9.87 18.87 3.01
C ASP A 89 -9.61 17.67 2.08
N ARG A 90 -8.65 17.79 1.15
CA ARG A 90 -8.25 16.66 0.29
C ARG A 90 -7.53 15.59 1.09
N VAL A 91 -6.64 15.99 2.00
CA VAL A 91 -5.94 15.06 2.91
C VAL A 91 -6.96 14.34 3.79
N ARG A 92 -7.89 15.09 4.40
CA ARG A 92 -8.96 14.55 5.23
C ARG A 92 -9.83 13.56 4.46
N ALA A 93 -10.25 13.89 3.23
CA ALA A 93 -11.05 13.01 2.39
C ALA A 93 -10.28 11.73 2.01
N ALA A 94 -9.01 11.84 1.63
CA ALA A 94 -8.18 10.68 1.29
C ALA A 94 -7.97 9.75 2.48
N LEU A 95 -7.62 10.29 3.66
CA LEU A 95 -7.42 9.47 4.86
C LEU A 95 -8.72 8.91 5.41
N ARG A 96 -9.87 9.55 5.17
CA ARG A 96 -11.18 8.94 5.41
C ARG A 96 -11.37 7.70 4.53
N ARG A 97 -11.08 7.80 3.23
CA ARG A 97 -11.13 6.64 2.32
C ARG A 97 -10.14 5.55 2.70
N VAL A 98 -8.96 5.89 3.24
CA VAL A 98 -8.02 4.88 3.77
C VAL A 98 -8.69 4.03 4.85
N LEU A 99 -9.40 4.66 5.79
CA LEU A 99 -10.03 3.95 6.91
C LEU A 99 -11.40 3.33 6.57
N GLN A 100 -12.10 3.84 5.54
CA GLN A 100 -13.37 3.30 5.06
C GLN A 100 -13.14 2.20 4.01
N LEU A 101 -12.86 1.00 4.49
CA LEU A 101 -12.48 -0.14 3.67
C LEU A 101 -13.64 -0.69 2.82
N ASP A 102 -14.83 -0.71 3.40
CA ASP A 102 -16.07 -1.27 2.83
C ASP A 102 -16.41 -0.67 1.47
N GLY A 103 -16.39 0.66 1.34
CA GLY A 103 -16.68 1.36 0.08
C GLY A 103 -15.64 1.10 -1.02
N ARG A 104 -14.52 0.47 -0.68
CA ARG A 104 -13.39 0.24 -1.59
C ARG A 104 -13.22 -1.22 -1.98
N LEU A 105 -13.95 -2.14 -1.36
CA LEU A 105 -13.96 -3.55 -1.77
C LEU A 105 -14.47 -3.67 -3.21
N ALA A 106 -13.77 -4.45 -4.02
CA ALA A 106 -14.11 -4.71 -5.41
C ALA A 106 -13.73 -6.14 -5.80
N GLU A 107 -14.44 -6.69 -6.77
CA GLU A 107 -14.08 -7.92 -7.46
C GLU A 107 -13.70 -7.57 -8.90
N VAL A 108 -12.57 -8.09 -9.38
CA VAL A 108 -12.06 -7.84 -10.73
C VAL A 108 -11.93 -9.16 -11.49
N ALA A 109 -12.41 -9.17 -12.73
CA ALA A 109 -12.23 -10.31 -13.62
C ALA A 109 -10.79 -10.38 -14.14
N LEU A 110 -10.20 -11.57 -14.13
CA LEU A 110 -8.87 -11.86 -14.64
C LEU A 110 -8.95 -12.33 -16.11
N ALA A 111 -7.83 -12.21 -16.83
CA ALA A 111 -7.75 -12.57 -18.25
C ALA A 111 -7.97 -14.08 -18.50
N ASP A 112 -7.72 -14.92 -17.50
CA ASP A 112 -7.93 -16.37 -17.53
C ASP A 112 -9.36 -16.79 -17.15
N GLY A 113 -10.28 -15.82 -16.98
CA GLY A 113 -11.65 -16.06 -16.54
C GLY A 113 -11.81 -16.19 -15.03
N GLY A 114 -10.73 -16.04 -14.26
CA GLY A 114 -10.76 -15.98 -12.80
C GLY A 114 -11.38 -14.69 -12.27
N ARG A 115 -11.59 -14.64 -10.95
CA ARG A 115 -12.02 -13.45 -10.21
C ARG A 115 -11.05 -13.18 -9.07
N GLU A 116 -10.77 -11.92 -8.82
CA GLU A 116 -9.85 -11.48 -7.79
C GLU A 116 -10.49 -10.41 -6.90
N ASN A 117 -10.44 -10.62 -5.59
CA ASN A 117 -10.81 -9.60 -4.63
C ASN A 117 -9.69 -8.56 -4.57
N ARG A 118 -10.07 -7.28 -4.67
CA ARG A 118 -9.15 -6.15 -4.56
C ARG A 118 -9.75 -5.05 -3.72
N LEU A 119 -8.91 -4.43 -2.91
CA LEU A 119 -9.22 -3.15 -2.29
C LEU A 119 -8.79 -2.03 -3.23
N ARG A 120 -9.71 -1.18 -3.69
CA ARG A 120 -9.42 -0.04 -4.58
C ARG A 120 -8.53 1.00 -3.89
N CYS A 121 -7.66 1.70 -4.63
CA CYS A 121 -6.74 2.70 -4.06
C CYS A 121 -7.48 3.90 -3.42
N ALA A 122 -7.19 4.25 -2.16
CA ALA A 122 -7.78 5.43 -1.50
C ALA A 122 -7.28 6.79 -2.04
N PHE A 123 -6.11 6.80 -2.68
CA PHE A 123 -5.46 8.01 -3.19
C PHE A 123 -5.76 8.28 -4.66
N ARG A 124 -6.49 7.38 -5.31
CA ARG A 124 -6.96 7.54 -6.69
C ARG A 124 -8.31 8.26 -6.68
N ASP A 125 -8.44 9.26 -7.54
CA ASP A 125 -9.70 9.84 -7.95
C ASP A 125 -9.95 9.37 -9.39
N ASP A 126 -10.93 8.49 -9.57
CA ASP A 126 -11.22 7.90 -10.88
C ASP A 126 -11.96 8.86 -11.81
N ASP A 127 -12.80 9.74 -11.26
CA ASP A 127 -13.55 10.74 -12.02
C ASP A 127 -12.60 11.77 -12.62
N GLN A 128 -11.65 12.27 -11.82
CA GLN A 128 -10.64 13.23 -12.26
C GLN A 128 -9.43 12.56 -12.90
N ARG A 129 -9.34 11.22 -12.84
CA ARG A 129 -8.18 10.41 -13.27
C ARG A 129 -6.87 10.88 -12.64
N THR A 130 -6.90 11.31 -11.38
CA THR A 130 -5.71 11.81 -10.67
C THR A 130 -5.30 10.90 -9.52
N CYS A 131 -4.00 10.89 -9.20
CA CYS A 131 -3.47 10.21 -8.02
C CYS A 131 -2.90 11.26 -7.06
N LEU A 132 -3.46 11.34 -5.86
CA LEU A 132 -3.08 12.33 -4.85
C LEU A 132 -1.62 12.17 -4.39
N ILE A 133 -1.06 10.97 -4.50
CA ILE A 133 0.31 10.64 -4.08
C ILE A 133 1.22 10.39 -5.29
N HIS A 134 0.86 10.83 -6.51
CA HIS A 134 1.58 10.48 -7.74
C HIS A 134 3.10 10.75 -7.66
N GLN A 135 3.49 11.89 -7.08
CA GLN A 135 4.90 12.31 -6.97
C GLN A 135 5.69 11.47 -5.96
N VAL A 136 5.03 11.00 -4.91
CA VAL A 136 5.61 10.17 -3.85
C VAL A 136 5.09 8.74 -3.86
N ARG A 137 4.70 8.24 -5.04
CA ARG A 137 4.28 6.85 -5.22
C ARG A 137 5.33 5.92 -4.60
N PRO A 138 4.86 4.91 -3.83
CA PRO A 138 5.76 3.98 -3.19
C PRO A 138 6.44 3.08 -4.21
N PHE A 139 7.41 2.33 -3.72
CA PHE A 139 8.30 1.49 -4.48
C PHE A 139 7.50 0.46 -5.29
N ALA A 140 6.51 -0.18 -4.67
CA ALA A 140 5.62 -1.11 -5.36
C ALA A 140 4.91 -0.48 -6.57
N CYS A 141 4.38 0.73 -6.42
CA CYS A 141 3.72 1.44 -7.54
C CYS A 141 4.72 1.85 -8.64
N ARG A 142 5.96 2.19 -8.28
CA ARG A 142 7.01 2.53 -9.26
C ARG A 142 7.47 1.30 -10.02
N LEU A 143 7.72 0.19 -9.32
CA LEU A 143 8.16 -1.08 -9.90
C LEU A 143 7.18 -1.64 -10.93
N PHE A 144 5.88 -1.59 -10.62
CA PHE A 144 4.83 -2.17 -11.48
C PHE A 144 4.85 -1.63 -12.93
N GLY A 145 5.37 -0.44 -13.15
CA GLY A 145 5.45 0.16 -14.48
C GLY A 145 6.75 -0.08 -15.23
N LEU A 146 7.77 -0.65 -14.58
CA LEU A 146 9.11 -0.76 -15.14
C LEU A 146 9.25 -1.95 -16.08
N ARG A 147 10.09 -1.79 -17.09
CA ARG A 147 10.46 -2.86 -18.01
C ARG A 147 11.32 -3.89 -17.32
N ARG A 148 10.94 -5.15 -17.46
CA ARG A 148 11.75 -6.30 -17.04
C ARG A 148 12.80 -6.65 -18.10
N ILE A 149 13.75 -7.51 -17.75
CA ILE A 149 14.83 -7.96 -18.64
C ILE A 149 14.28 -8.61 -19.92
N ASP A 150 13.21 -9.40 -19.80
CA ASP A 150 12.55 -10.05 -20.94
C ASP A 150 11.77 -9.09 -21.84
N GLY A 151 11.79 -7.79 -21.52
CA GLY A 151 11.12 -6.74 -22.24
C GLY A 151 9.64 -6.58 -21.89
N SER A 152 9.08 -7.45 -21.04
CA SER A 152 7.71 -7.37 -20.56
C SER A 152 7.51 -6.22 -19.56
N ARG A 153 6.23 -5.89 -19.34
CA ARG A 153 5.78 -4.89 -18.36
C ARG A 153 4.47 -5.33 -17.75
N ASP A 154 4.28 -5.05 -16.46
CA ASP A 154 2.99 -5.30 -15.80
C ASP A 154 1.93 -4.25 -16.17
N CYS A 155 2.36 -3.04 -16.59
CA CYS A 155 1.46 -1.99 -17.10
C CYS A 155 1.91 -1.46 -18.47
N PRO A 156 1.10 -1.58 -19.54
CA PRO A 156 1.44 -1.07 -20.87
C PRO A 156 1.36 0.46 -20.98
N HIS A 157 0.80 1.13 -19.97
CA HIS A 157 0.62 2.59 -19.94
C HIS A 157 1.71 3.30 -19.12
N VAL A 158 2.74 2.60 -18.67
CA VAL A 158 3.90 3.20 -18.00
C VAL A 158 5.11 3.11 -18.91
N MET A 159 5.83 4.22 -19.03
CA MET A 159 7.00 4.37 -19.89
C MET A 159 8.13 5.04 -19.11
N GLU A 160 9.35 4.52 -19.20
CA GLU A 160 10.52 5.21 -18.69
C GLU A 160 10.80 6.50 -19.49
N LEU A 161 11.29 7.52 -18.81
CA LEU A 161 11.64 8.80 -19.41
C LEU A 161 13.04 8.79 -20.05
N ALA A 162 13.92 7.90 -19.59
CA ALA A 162 15.26 7.75 -20.16
C ALA A 162 15.19 6.98 -21.49
N ILE A 163 16.13 7.28 -22.39
CA ILE A 163 16.36 6.51 -23.60
C ILE A 163 17.19 5.28 -23.20
N ASP A 164 16.60 4.08 -23.37
CA ASP A 164 17.20 2.79 -23.06
C ASP A 164 17.78 2.65 -21.63
N PRO A 165 16.95 2.86 -20.58
CA PRO A 165 17.42 2.64 -19.22
C PRO A 165 17.78 1.16 -19.03
N PRO A 166 18.85 0.85 -18.28
CA PRO A 166 19.18 -0.53 -17.99
C PRO A 166 17.96 -1.23 -17.37
N PRO A 167 17.58 -2.42 -17.87
CA PRO A 167 16.41 -3.13 -17.37
C PRO A 167 16.57 -3.42 -15.88
N LEU A 168 15.46 -3.45 -15.17
CA LEU A 168 15.48 -3.76 -13.75
C LEU A 168 15.60 -5.28 -13.59
N THR A 169 16.70 -5.73 -12.98
CA THR A 169 16.93 -7.15 -12.69
C THR A 169 16.26 -7.54 -11.38
N ASP A 170 15.84 -8.81 -11.26
CA ASP A 170 15.23 -9.31 -10.03
C ASP A 170 16.19 -9.17 -8.84
N GLU A 171 17.47 -9.51 -9.02
CA GLU A 171 18.53 -9.29 -8.01
C GLU A 171 18.59 -7.82 -7.54
N ARG A 172 18.44 -6.87 -8.46
CA ARG A 172 18.43 -5.44 -8.11
C ARG A 172 17.17 -5.06 -7.35
N VAL A 173 16.00 -5.60 -7.70
CA VAL A 173 14.76 -5.40 -6.96
C VAL A 173 14.92 -5.93 -5.54
N GLU A 174 15.37 -7.17 -5.38
CA GLU A 174 15.59 -7.82 -4.09
C GLU A 174 16.55 -7.02 -3.21
N LYS A 175 17.68 -6.57 -3.78
CA LYS A 175 18.65 -5.75 -3.05
C LYS A 175 18.07 -4.41 -2.58
N LEU A 176 17.24 -3.77 -3.40
CA LEU A 176 16.60 -2.51 -3.03
C LEU A 176 15.53 -2.75 -1.95
N GLN A 177 14.71 -3.78 -2.10
CA GLN A 177 13.72 -4.16 -1.10
C GLN A 177 14.36 -4.53 0.24
N ALA A 178 15.48 -5.27 0.24
CA ALA A 178 16.23 -5.58 1.45
C ALA A 178 16.70 -4.31 2.19
N LYS A 179 17.24 -3.34 1.47
CA LYS A 179 17.63 -2.05 2.06
C LYS A 179 16.44 -1.26 2.60
N MET A 180 15.28 -1.34 1.96
CA MET A 180 14.05 -0.71 2.48
C MET A 180 13.58 -1.41 3.75
N MET A 181 13.71 -2.74 3.81
CA MET A 181 13.40 -3.53 5.00
C MET A 181 14.28 -3.16 6.20
N ASP A 182 15.57 -2.90 5.98
CA ASP A 182 16.52 -2.53 7.06
C ASP A 182 16.13 -1.23 7.80
N ILE A 183 15.37 -0.35 7.14
CA ILE A 183 14.88 0.92 7.70
C ILE A 183 13.37 0.92 7.94
N SER A 184 12.73 -0.24 7.81
CA SER A 184 11.29 -0.40 8.00
C SER A 184 10.98 -1.15 9.27
N GLU A 185 9.96 -0.69 9.98
CA GLU A 185 9.28 -1.48 11.00
C GLU A 185 8.65 -2.75 10.41
N ALA A 186 8.74 -3.84 11.17
CA ALA A 186 8.15 -5.15 10.91
C ALA A 186 7.53 -5.73 12.19
N HIS A 187 6.53 -6.58 12.05
CA HIS A 187 5.89 -7.27 13.19
C HIS A 187 5.68 -8.75 12.90
N PRO A 188 5.73 -9.62 13.92
CA PRO A 188 5.37 -11.02 13.76
C PRO A 188 3.86 -11.15 13.47
N LEU A 189 3.49 -12.04 12.54
CA LEU A 189 2.08 -12.32 12.25
C LEU A 189 1.40 -13.18 13.35
N ALA A 190 2.21 -13.99 14.04
CA ALA A 190 1.82 -14.86 15.14
C ALA A 190 3.00 -15.05 16.09
N ASP A 191 2.72 -15.47 17.32
CA ASP A 191 3.74 -15.71 18.34
C ASP A 191 4.76 -16.74 17.86
N GLY A 192 6.05 -16.43 18.03
CA GLY A 192 7.15 -17.30 17.62
C GLY A 192 7.48 -17.29 16.12
N LYS A 193 6.75 -16.54 15.28
CA LYS A 193 7.08 -16.35 13.85
C LYS A 193 8.02 -15.14 13.67
N PRO A 194 8.89 -15.15 12.64
CA PRO A 194 9.73 -13.99 12.34
C PRO A 194 8.88 -12.76 11.97
N PRO A 195 9.37 -11.54 12.26
CA PRO A 195 8.71 -10.32 11.81
C PRO A 195 8.64 -10.23 10.29
N VAL A 196 7.51 -9.76 9.77
CA VAL A 196 7.31 -9.50 8.34
C VAL A 196 6.96 -8.02 8.10
N ALA A 197 7.26 -7.53 6.91
CA ALA A 197 6.69 -6.26 6.46
C ALA A 197 5.22 -6.41 6.11
N PHE A 198 4.47 -5.36 6.42
CA PHE A 198 3.07 -5.25 6.05
C PHE A 198 2.98 -4.25 4.91
N PHE A 199 2.50 -4.72 3.77
CA PHE A 199 2.47 -3.91 2.57
C PHE A 199 1.28 -2.93 2.52
N PRO A 200 0.05 -3.27 2.91
CA PRO A 200 -1.07 -2.34 2.76
C PRO A 200 -0.88 -1.05 3.55
N PHE A 201 -1.02 0.11 2.91
CA PHE A 201 -1.03 1.42 3.60
C PHE A 201 -2.05 1.46 4.74
N GLU A 202 -3.19 0.78 4.56
CA GLU A 202 -4.24 0.64 5.56
C GLU A 202 -3.72 0.06 6.89
N PHE A 203 -2.82 -0.93 6.83
CA PHE A 203 -2.26 -1.52 8.05
C PHE A 203 -1.55 -0.46 8.89
N TRP A 204 -0.71 0.36 8.26
CA TRP A 204 0.04 1.40 8.96
C TRP A 204 -0.88 2.49 9.49
N ALA A 205 -1.89 2.89 8.72
CA ALA A 205 -2.91 3.84 9.19
C ALA A 205 -3.64 3.33 10.44
N PHE A 206 -4.08 2.06 10.45
CA PHE A 206 -4.70 1.47 11.64
C PHE A 206 -3.71 1.26 12.79
N ARG A 207 -2.44 0.91 12.51
CA ARG A 207 -1.40 0.80 13.53
C ARG A 207 -1.23 2.11 14.29
N PHE A 208 -1.16 3.23 13.58
CA PHE A 208 -1.02 4.55 14.23
C PHE A 208 -2.33 5.01 14.88
N ALA A 209 -3.50 4.67 14.32
CA ALA A 209 -4.79 5.06 14.89
C ALA A 209 -5.18 4.26 16.15
N LEU A 210 -4.96 2.95 16.13
CA LEU A 210 -5.54 1.97 17.08
C LEU A 210 -4.49 1.12 17.81
N GLY A 211 -3.22 1.21 17.43
CA GLY A 211 -2.13 0.39 17.97
C GLY A 211 -1.94 -0.94 17.24
N VAL A 212 -0.79 -1.57 17.48
CA VAL A 212 -0.34 -2.79 16.80
C VAL A 212 -1.32 -3.97 16.96
N PRO A 213 -1.83 -4.32 18.17
CA PRO A 213 -2.68 -5.51 18.32
C PRO A 213 -3.96 -5.43 17.48
N LYS A 214 -4.61 -4.26 17.47
CA LYS A 214 -5.83 -4.05 16.69
C LYS A 214 -5.55 -3.98 15.19
N ALA A 215 -4.45 -3.38 14.77
CA ALA A 215 -4.03 -3.37 13.37
C ALA A 215 -3.74 -4.78 12.83
N LEU A 216 -3.13 -5.65 13.64
CA LEU A 216 -2.90 -7.06 13.29
C LEU A 216 -4.22 -7.85 13.16
N GLU A 217 -5.19 -7.61 14.05
CA GLU A 217 -6.53 -8.20 13.94
C GLU A 217 -7.21 -7.77 12.63
N ILE A 218 -7.25 -6.46 12.36
CA ILE A 218 -7.83 -5.91 11.12
C ILE A 218 -7.10 -6.47 9.89
N TYR A 219 -5.77 -6.60 9.96
CA TYR A 219 -5.00 -7.17 8.85
C TYR A 219 -5.44 -8.60 8.53
N ARG A 220 -5.47 -9.48 9.54
CA ARG A 220 -5.82 -10.90 9.37
C ARG A 220 -7.26 -11.12 8.94
N GLU A 221 -8.18 -10.40 9.58
CA GLU A 221 -9.62 -10.66 9.50
C GLU A 221 -10.30 -9.86 8.38
N ILE A 222 -9.68 -8.77 7.92
CA ILE A 222 -10.27 -7.86 6.93
C ILE A 222 -9.35 -7.67 5.72
N LEU A 223 -8.12 -7.15 5.91
CA LEU A 223 -7.28 -6.78 4.76
C LEU A 223 -6.80 -7.99 3.95
N VAL A 224 -6.44 -9.09 4.62
CA VAL A 224 -6.01 -10.33 3.97
C VAL A 224 -7.15 -10.96 3.14
N PRO A 225 -8.37 -11.16 3.65
CA PRO A 225 -9.51 -11.63 2.86
C PRO A 225 -9.95 -10.66 1.76
N ALA A 226 -9.78 -9.34 1.96
CA ALA A 226 -10.14 -8.31 0.99
C ALA A 226 -9.21 -8.24 -0.23
N SER A 227 -8.14 -9.03 -0.27
CA SER A 227 -7.13 -9.00 -1.33
C SER A 227 -6.57 -10.40 -1.58
N THR A 228 -6.90 -10.99 -2.73
CA THR A 228 -6.41 -12.33 -3.10
C THR A 228 -4.87 -12.42 -3.07
N PRO A 229 -4.09 -11.42 -3.53
CA PRO A 229 -2.63 -11.44 -3.41
C PRO A 229 -2.14 -11.50 -1.95
N LEU A 230 -2.80 -10.76 -1.05
CA LEU A 230 -2.44 -10.77 0.37
C LEU A 230 -2.79 -12.11 1.02
N SER A 231 -3.91 -12.73 0.63
CA SER A 231 -4.26 -14.09 1.07
C SER A 231 -3.18 -15.11 0.70
N GLY A 232 -2.61 -15.04 -0.51
CA GLY A 232 -1.49 -15.89 -0.94
C GLY A 232 -0.25 -15.68 -0.08
N PHE A 233 0.16 -14.42 0.09
CA PHE A 233 1.31 -14.05 0.93
C PHE A 233 1.14 -14.51 2.38
N TYR A 234 -0.02 -14.24 2.99
CA TYR A 234 -0.29 -14.58 4.39
C TYR A 234 -0.18 -16.08 4.64
N ARG A 235 -0.71 -16.92 3.74
CA ARG A 235 -0.61 -18.39 3.85
C ARG A 235 0.83 -18.89 3.80
N ALA A 236 1.67 -18.30 2.95
CA ALA A 236 3.08 -18.67 2.86
C ALA A 236 3.88 -18.33 4.13
N GLN A 237 3.42 -17.37 4.94
CA GLN A 237 4.09 -16.95 6.17
C GLN A 237 3.56 -17.66 7.42
N VAL A 238 2.28 -18.04 7.43
CA VAL A 238 1.63 -18.65 8.60
C VAL A 238 1.59 -20.18 8.52
N GLY A 239 1.58 -20.76 7.31
CA GLY A 239 1.80 -22.19 7.08
C GLY A 239 3.13 -22.68 7.65
#